data_AF-A0A916ITC4-F1
#
_entry.id   AF-A0A916ITC4-F1
#
_cell.length_a   1.000
_cell.length_b   1.000
_cell.length_c   1.000
_cell.angle_alpha   90.00
_cell.angle_beta   90.00
_cell.angle_gamma   90.00
#
_symmetry.space_group_name_H-M   'P 1'
#
loop_
_entity.id
_entity.type
_entity.pdbx_description
1 polymer ?
#
loop_
_entity_poly.entity_id
_entity_poly.type
_entity_poly.pdbx_seq_one_letter_code
_entity_poly.pdbx_strand_id
1 'polypeptide(L)'
;MEFHAQRELYSNRIALHIAEHPGDGAVVIAKPLVMERMDPGQMTEPCMRLTTNEAQSLMDELWHAGLRPSEGTGSAGAMAATQKHLEDMRTLVFNSHKP
;
A
#
# COMPACT_ATOMS: atom_id res chain seq x y z
N MET A 1 5.99 -12.57 -12.30
CA MET A 1 4.60 -12.82 -11.84
C MET A 1 3.72 -11.63 -12.17
N GLU A 2 2.44 -11.87 -12.43
CA GLU A 2 1.43 -10.86 -12.71
C GLU A 2 0.41 -10.84 -11.56
N PHE A 3 0.03 -9.64 -11.14
CA PHE A 3 -0.95 -9.41 -10.08
C PHE A 3 -2.19 -8.80 -10.70
N HIS A 4 -3.34 -9.13 -10.13
CA HIS A 4 -4.57 -8.42 -10.40
C HIS A 4 -5.39 -8.27 -9.12
N ALA A 5 -5.73 -7.03 -8.78
CA ALA A 5 -6.53 -6.72 -7.61
C ALA A 5 -7.92 -6.23 -8.02
N GLN A 6 -8.96 -6.80 -7.42
CA GLN A 6 -10.34 -6.43 -7.70
C GLN A 6 -11.13 -6.22 -6.41
N ARG A 7 -11.87 -5.11 -6.32
CA ARG A 7 -12.82 -4.89 -5.24
C ARG A 7 -14.07 -5.74 -5.43
N GLU A 8 -14.45 -6.50 -4.40
CA GLU A 8 -15.70 -7.26 -4.42
C GLU A 8 -16.91 -6.32 -4.27
N LEU A 9 -17.97 -6.56 -5.06
CA LEU A 9 -19.15 -5.68 -5.08
C LEU A 9 -20.03 -5.82 -3.82
N TYR A 10 -20.07 -7.00 -3.23
CA TYR A 10 -20.99 -7.35 -2.13
C TYR A 10 -20.28 -7.59 -0.79
N SER A 11 -18.97 -7.34 -0.74
CA SER A 11 -18.18 -7.51 0.47
C SER A 11 -17.15 -6.38 0.59
N ASN A 12 -16.74 -6.03 1.81
CA ASN A 12 -15.66 -5.07 2.03
C ASN A 12 -14.29 -5.78 1.91
N ARG A 13 -14.04 -6.45 0.77
CA ARG A 13 -12.81 -7.21 0.50
C ARG A 13 -12.23 -6.89 -0.86
N ILE A 14 -10.94 -7.16 -0.99
CA ILE A 14 -10.18 -7.08 -2.23
C ILE A 14 -9.75 -8.50 -2.57
N ALA A 15 -10.15 -8.98 -3.73
CA ALA A 15 -9.68 -10.23 -4.30
C ALA A 15 -8.30 -9.99 -4.94
N LEU A 16 -7.36 -10.88 -4.66
CA LEU A 16 -6.02 -10.86 -5.25
C LEU A 16 -5.83 -12.11 -6.11
N HIS A 17 -5.61 -11.89 -7.40
CA HIS A 17 -5.26 -12.92 -8.36
C HIS A 17 -3.79 -12.80 -8.72
N ILE A 18 -3.14 -13.95 -8.89
CA ILE A 18 -1.72 -14.04 -9.20
C ILE A 18 -1.55 -15.08 -10.30
N ALA A 19 -0.85 -14.70 -11.36
CA ALA A 19 -0.56 -15.55 -12.50
C ALA A 19 0.92 -15.49 -12.89
N GLU A 20 1.40 -16.51 -13.57
CA GLU A 20 2.74 -16.56 -14.15
C GLU A 20 2.71 -17.22 -15.53
N HIS A 21 3.60 -16.75 -16.40
CA HIS A 21 3.79 -17.24 -17.76
C HIS A 21 5.17 -17.89 -17.87
N PRO A 22 5.29 -19.23 -17.77
CA PRO A 22 6.58 -19.92 -17.75
C PRO A 22 7.26 -20.02 -19.13
N GLY A 23 6.67 -19.47 -20.19
CA GLY A 23 7.30 -19.31 -21.51
C GLY A 23 6.86 -20.32 -22.59
N ASP A 24 6.03 -21.30 -22.26
CA ASP A 24 5.43 -22.29 -23.18
C ASP A 24 4.02 -21.90 -23.67
N GLY A 25 3.58 -20.67 -23.36
CA GLY A 25 2.22 -20.21 -23.61
C GLY A 25 1.19 -20.71 -22.58
N ALA A 26 1.61 -21.49 -21.59
CA ALA A 26 0.75 -21.81 -20.46
C ALA A 26 0.63 -20.60 -19.51
N VAL A 27 -0.51 -20.53 -18.83
CA VAL A 27 -0.72 -19.61 -17.71
C VAL A 27 -0.91 -20.47 -16.48
N VAL A 28 -0.06 -20.26 -15.48
CA VAL A 28 -0.24 -20.88 -14.16
C VAL A 28 -0.82 -19.85 -13.21
N ILE A 29 -1.73 -20.27 -12.33
CA ILE A 29 -2.41 -19.39 -11.39
C ILE A 29 -2.17 -19.83 -9.96
N ALA A 30 -2.10 -18.86 -9.05
CA ALA A 30 -2.07 -19.16 -7.62
C ALA A 30 -3.42 -19.69 -7.14
N LYS A 31 -3.38 -20.66 -6.23
CA LYS A 31 -4.55 -21.13 -5.48
C LYS A 31 -4.80 -20.23 -4.26
N PRO A 32 -6.01 -20.27 -3.67
CA PRO A 32 -6.28 -19.58 -2.41
C PRO A 32 -5.27 -19.94 -1.33
N LEU A 33 -4.82 -18.94 -0.56
CA LEU A 33 -3.92 -19.15 0.57
C LEU A 33 -4.60 -19.99 1.65
N VAL A 34 -3.86 -20.96 2.19
CA VAL A 34 -4.28 -21.78 3.32
C VAL A 34 -3.49 -21.33 4.54
N MET A 35 -4.21 -21.05 5.62
CA MET A 35 -3.61 -20.67 6.90
C MET A 35 -3.44 -21.92 7.76
N GLU A 36 -2.24 -22.11 8.30
CA GLU A 36 -1.92 -23.22 9.19
C GLU A 36 -1.57 -22.71 10.59
N ARG A 37 -1.80 -23.56 11.60
CA ARG A 37 -1.42 -23.26 12.98
C ARG A 37 0.09 -23.38 13.10
N MET A 38 0.72 -22.31 13.59
CA MET A 38 2.16 -22.29 13.85
C MET A 38 2.43 -22.65 15.31
N ASP A 39 3.37 -23.57 15.54
CA ASP A 39 3.83 -23.91 16.88
C ASP A 39 4.89 -22.91 17.37
N PRO A 40 4.98 -22.66 18.69
CA PRO A 40 6.00 -21.78 19.26
C PRO A 40 7.42 -22.24 18.88
N GLY A 41 8.20 -21.35 18.27
CA GLY A 41 9.58 -21.63 17.85
C GLY A 41 9.72 -22.32 16.49
N GLN A 42 8.61 -22.57 15.78
CA GLN A 42 8.65 -23.09 14.42
C GLN A 42 9.21 -22.03 13.45
N MET A 43 10.25 -22.40 12.70
CA MET A 43 10.74 -21.59 11.59
C MET A 43 9.86 -21.83 10.36
N THR A 44 9.45 -20.75 9.70
CA THR A 44 8.59 -20.83 8.51
C THR A 44 9.23 -20.08 7.35
N GLU A 45 9.02 -20.60 6.14
CA GLU A 45 9.36 -19.91 4.92
C GLU A 45 8.31 -18.83 4.61
N PRO A 46 8.68 -17.69 4.01
CA PRO A 46 7.72 -16.71 3.53
C PRO A 46 6.70 -17.34 2.57
N CYS A 47 5.43 -16.95 2.66
CA CYS A 47 4.38 -17.46 1.78
C CYS A 47 4.60 -17.07 0.30
N MET A 48 5.36 -16.01 0.04
CA MET A 48 5.71 -15.54 -1.29
C MET A 48 6.99 -14.70 -1.22
N ARG A 49 7.75 -14.69 -2.32
CA ARG A 49 8.88 -13.80 -2.54
C ARG A 49 8.61 -12.99 -3.80
N LEU A 50 8.81 -11.67 -3.72
CA LEU A 50 8.61 -10.74 -4.82
C LEU A 50 9.91 -10.01 -5.11
N THR A 51 10.19 -9.81 -6.39
CA THR A 51 11.15 -8.78 -6.80
C THR A 51 10.59 -7.38 -6.53
N THR A 52 11.44 -6.36 -6.50
CA THR A 52 11.00 -4.97 -6.31
C THR A 52 9.99 -4.54 -7.38
N ASN A 53 10.19 -4.95 -8.64
CA ASN A 53 9.29 -4.62 -9.74
C ASN A 53 7.91 -5.28 -9.58
N GLU A 54 7.88 -6.54 -9.14
CA GLU A 54 6.64 -7.25 -8.86
C GLU A 54 5.90 -6.65 -7.67
N ALA A 55 6.61 -6.24 -6.62
CA ALA A 55 6.04 -5.54 -5.48
C ALA A 55 5.44 -4.18 -5.89
N GLN A 56 6.09 -3.44 -6.80
CA GLN A 56 5.55 -2.19 -7.34
C GLN A 56 4.29 -2.42 -8.16
N SER A 57 4.29 -3.43 -9.04
CA SER A 57 3.11 -3.82 -9.83
C SER A 57 1.92 -4.21 -8.93
N LEU A 58 2.17 -4.97 -7.86
CA LEU A 58 1.15 -5.28 -6.86
C LEU A 58 0.59 -4.01 -6.19
N MET A 59 1.46 -3.07 -5.80
CA MET A 59 1.04 -1.79 -5.23
C MET A 59 0.16 -1.00 -6.20
N ASP A 60 0.52 -0.98 -7.48
CA ASP A 60 -0.23 -0.29 -8.52
C ASP A 60 -1.60 -0.93 -8.72
N GLU A 61 -1.71 -2.26 -8.78
CA GLU A 61 -3.00 -2.96 -8.88
C GLU A 61 -3.90 -2.67 -7.67
N LEU A 62 -3.35 -2.70 -6.46
CA LEU A 62 -4.08 -2.34 -5.24
C LEU A 62 -4.58 -0.88 -5.30
N TRP A 63 -3.75 0.03 -5.83
CA TRP A 63 -4.14 1.41 -6.07
C TRP A 63 -5.28 1.52 -7.09
N HIS A 64 -5.22 0.79 -8.20
CA HIS A 64 -6.30 0.77 -9.20
C HIS A 64 -7.60 0.18 -8.64
N ALA A 65 -7.51 -0.81 -7.74
CA ALA A 65 -8.64 -1.37 -7.00
C ALA A 65 -9.24 -0.41 -5.96
N GLY A 66 -8.65 0.78 -5.77
CA GLY A 66 -9.15 1.84 -4.90
C GLY A 66 -8.54 1.87 -3.50
N LEU A 67 -7.52 1.04 -3.21
CA LEU A 67 -6.78 1.16 -1.95
C LEU A 67 -5.82 2.34 -1.99
N ARG A 68 -5.67 3.00 -0.86
CA ARG A 68 -4.67 4.04 -0.64
C ARG A 68 -3.92 3.74 0.65
N PRO A 69 -2.62 4.06 0.75
CA PRO A 69 -1.92 4.00 2.02
C PRO A 69 -2.69 4.82 3.07
N SER A 70 -3.07 4.19 4.18
CA SER A 70 -3.81 4.85 5.26
C SER A 70 -3.02 5.99 5.90
N GLU A 71 -1.69 5.87 5.87
CA GLU A 71 -0.74 6.91 6.27
C GLU A 71 0.09 7.38 5.06
N GLY A 72 -0.58 7.62 3.93
CA GLY A 72 0.02 8.27 2.77
C GLY A 72 0.38 9.73 3.11
N THR A 73 1.66 9.97 3.32
CA THR A 73 2.36 11.22 3.66
C THR A 73 2.27 12.32 2.58
N GLY A 74 1.08 12.57 2.05
CA GLY A 74 0.75 13.82 1.36
C GLY A 74 0.12 14.84 2.31
N SER A 75 -0.88 14.42 3.09
CA SER A 75 -1.66 15.35 3.91
C SER A 75 -0.97 15.70 5.23
N ALA A 76 -0.32 14.76 5.91
CA ALA A 76 0.34 15.04 7.20
C ALA A 76 1.53 16.00 7.04
N GLY A 77 2.36 15.82 6.00
CA GLY A 77 3.46 16.72 5.67
C GLY A 77 2.98 18.07 5.14
N ALA A 78 1.97 18.09 4.25
CA ALA A 78 1.39 19.34 3.76
C ALA A 78 0.66 20.11 4.87
N MET A 79 -0.03 19.43 5.80
CA MET A 79 -0.66 20.06 6.97
C MET A 79 0.38 20.61 7.92
N ALA A 80 1.45 19.87 8.23
CA ALA A 80 2.54 20.36 9.07
C ALA A 80 3.24 21.58 8.43
N ALA A 81 3.47 21.56 7.13
CA ALA A 81 4.04 22.69 6.39
C ALA A 81 3.10 23.90 6.38
N THR A 82 1.79 23.69 6.17
CA THR A 82 0.78 24.75 6.19
C THR A 82 0.64 25.36 7.58
N GLN A 83 0.65 24.53 8.62
CA GLN A 83 0.53 24.95 10.01
C GLN A 83 1.75 25.78 10.43
N LYS A 84 2.96 25.32 10.11
CA LYS A 84 4.19 26.09 10.34
C LYS A 84 4.19 27.42 9.59
N HIS A 85 3.71 27.43 8.35
CA HIS A 85 3.58 28.66 7.58
C HIS A 85 2.59 29.67 8.21
N LEU A 86 1.45 29.20 8.72
CA LEU A 86 0.47 30.04 9.42
C LEU A 86 1.03 30.59 10.74
N GLU A 87 1.82 29.80 11.46
CA GLU A 87 2.52 30.23 12.69
C GLU A 87 3.54 31.33 12.40
N ASP A 88 4.31 31.21 11.31
CA ASP A 88 5.25 32.24 10.86
C ASP A 88 4.52 33.54 10.49
N MET A 89 3.40 33.45 9.76
CA MET A 89 2.57 34.63 9.44
C MET A 89 2.04 35.33 10.69
N ARG A 90 1.54 34.57 11.67
CA ARG A 90 1.07 35.12 12.95
C ARG A 90 2.22 35.79 13.70
N THR A 91 3.38 35.14 13.74
CA THR A 91 4.58 35.67 14.41
C THR A 91 5.00 37.01 13.80
N LEU A 92 5.01 37.13 12.47
CA LEU A 92 5.32 38.39 11.79
C LEU A 92 4.33 39.50 12.13
N VAL A 93 3.03 39.22 12.12
CA VAL A 93 2.00 40.23 12.41
C VAL A 93 2.05 40.70 13.87
N PHE A 94 2.23 39.79 14.83
CA PHE A 94 2.19 40.13 16.25
C PHE A 94 3.52 40.63 16.82
N ASN A 95 4.66 40.29 16.21
CA ASN A 95 5.97 40.82 16.63
C ASN A 95 6.39 42.11 15.89
N SER A 96 5.76 42.43 14.75
CA SER A 96 5.97 43.72 14.05
C SER A 96 5.13 44.87 14.62
N HIS A 97 4.22 44.59 15.56
CA HIS A 97 3.35 45.58 16.19
C HIS A 97 3.65 45.72 17.70
N LYS A 98 4.90 46.07 18.04
CA LYS A 98 5.18 46.68 19.35
C LYS A 98 4.79 48.17 19.27
N PRO A 99 3.95 48.71 20.17
CA PRO A 99 3.86 50.15 20.37
C PRO A 99 5.19 50.73 20.85
#